data_AF-A0A1Y5S185-F1
#
_entry.id   AF-A0A1Y5S185-F1
#
_cell.length_a   1.000
_cell.length_b   1.000
_cell.length_c   1.000
_cell.angle_alpha   90.00
_cell.angle_beta   90.00
_cell.angle_gamma   90.00
#
_symmetry.space_group_name_H-M   'P 1'
#
loop_
_entity.id
_entity.type
_entity.pdbx_description
1 polymer ?
#
loop_
_entity_poly.entity_id
_entity_poly.type
_entity_poly.pdbx_seq_one_letter_code
_entity_poly.pdbx_strand_id
1 'polypeptide(L)'
;MLDQNNCGIADEAAEAERETAAYLAQRRVDWEAWVEALPTKDQRYFHRNKVKRTYESAMVRAGKAAPPWLTTEDKKQILAIYEAAEAMHMATGIPHEVDHIVQLFGKNKAGEQVISGLHVPWNLRAIPKSLNRKRGDWFFIGDLENCETAGDASLASFIIHDDYDEIPF
;
A
#
# COMPACT_ATOMS: atom_id res chain seq x y z
N MET A 1 -15.49 -38.44 12.49
CA MET A 1 -14.11 -38.73 12.03
C MET A 1 -13.50 -37.39 11.69
N LEU A 2 -12.66 -36.86 12.57
CA LEU A 2 -12.05 -35.54 12.36
C LEU A 2 -10.85 -35.68 11.43
N ASP A 3 -10.78 -34.71 10.55
CA ASP A 3 -9.97 -34.56 9.36
C ASP A 3 -8.46 -34.63 9.63
N GLN A 4 -7.84 -35.74 9.22
CA GLN A 4 -6.38 -35.91 9.26
C GLN A 4 -5.65 -35.06 8.21
N ASN A 5 -6.35 -34.46 7.24
CA ASN A 5 -5.73 -33.67 6.17
C ASN A 5 -5.47 -32.21 6.56
N ASN A 6 -6.09 -31.69 7.63
CA ASN A 6 -5.87 -30.30 8.07
C ASN A 6 -4.57 -30.11 8.88
N CYS A 7 -4.02 -31.19 9.45
CA CYS A 7 -2.78 -31.16 10.25
C CYS A 7 -1.53 -31.01 9.37
N GLY A 8 -1.43 -31.80 8.29
CA GLY A 8 -0.23 -31.80 7.44
C GLY A 8 0.01 -30.49 6.69
N ILE A 9 -1.07 -29.80 6.30
CA ILE A 9 -0.98 -28.49 5.62
C ILE A 9 -0.44 -27.41 6.58
N ALA A 10 -0.85 -27.46 7.85
CA ALA A 10 -0.39 -26.52 8.87
C ALA A 10 1.09 -26.73 9.22
N ASP A 11 1.54 -27.98 9.28
CA ASP A 11 2.92 -28.33 9.55
C ASP A 11 3.86 -27.94 8.39
N GLU A 12 3.44 -28.16 7.15
CA GLU A 12 4.17 -27.75 5.95
C GLU A 12 4.27 -26.22 5.83
N ALA A 13 3.18 -25.50 6.14
CA ALA A 13 3.19 -24.04 6.21
C ALA A 13 4.17 -23.52 7.28
N ALA A 14 4.18 -24.13 8.46
CA ALA A 14 5.09 -23.75 9.55
C ALA A 14 6.56 -24.02 9.20
N GLU A 15 6.86 -25.10 8.46
CA GLU A 15 8.21 -25.38 7.99
C GLU A 15 8.66 -24.37 6.91
N ALA A 16 7.79 -24.08 5.93
CA ALA A 16 8.06 -23.06 4.92
C ALA A 16 8.29 -21.66 5.54
N GLU A 17 7.54 -21.31 6.59
CA GLU A 17 7.75 -20.07 7.35
C GLU A 17 9.12 -20.03 8.03
N ARG A 18 9.57 -21.14 8.63
CA ARG A 18 10.89 -21.24 9.28
C ARG A 18 12.02 -21.11 8.25
N GLU A 19 11.90 -21.79 7.12
CA GLU A 19 12.86 -21.70 6.03
C GLU A 19 12.94 -20.26 5.49
N THR A 20 11.79 -19.63 5.28
CA THR A 20 11.71 -18.23 4.85
C THR A 20 12.36 -17.30 5.88
N ALA A 21 12.09 -17.51 7.18
CA ALA A 21 12.69 -16.72 8.25
C ALA A 21 14.22 -16.89 8.30
N ALA A 22 14.74 -18.11 8.14
CA ALA A 22 16.16 -18.39 8.09
C ALA A 22 16.84 -17.72 6.88
N TYR A 23 16.22 -17.82 5.69
CA TYR A 23 16.67 -17.15 4.47
C TYR A 23 16.74 -15.63 4.66
N LEU A 24 15.69 -15.02 5.23
CA LEU A 24 15.64 -13.59 5.51
C LEU A 24 16.70 -13.16 6.52
N ALA A 25 16.92 -13.96 7.56
CA ALA A 25 17.95 -13.70 8.56
C ALA A 25 19.36 -13.72 7.93
N GLN A 26 19.65 -14.74 7.11
CA GLN A 26 20.93 -14.82 6.39
C GLN A 26 21.11 -13.63 5.46
N ARG A 27 20.09 -13.29 4.66
CA ARG A 27 20.16 -12.16 3.73
C ARG A 27 20.34 -10.82 4.44
N ARG A 28 19.85 -10.68 5.68
CA ARG A 28 20.09 -9.51 6.52
C ARG A 28 21.56 -9.44 6.96
N VAL A 29 22.14 -10.56 7.37
CA VAL A 29 23.58 -10.65 7.72
C VAL A 29 24.44 -10.29 6.51
N ASP A 30 24.14 -10.85 5.34
CA ASP A 30 24.87 -10.57 4.11
C ASP A 30 24.76 -9.09 3.72
N TRP A 31 23.57 -8.49 3.89
CA TRP A 31 23.36 -7.06 3.68
C TRP A 31 24.17 -6.20 4.67
N GLU A 32 24.20 -6.55 5.95
CA GLU A 32 24.99 -5.83 6.95
C GLU A 32 26.49 -5.90 6.65
N ALA A 33 26.99 -7.09 6.26
CA ALA A 33 28.37 -7.29 5.84
C ALA A 33 28.71 -6.47 4.59
N TRP A 34 27.82 -6.48 3.59
CA TRP A 34 27.96 -5.67 2.38
C TRP A 34 28.00 -4.17 2.71
N VAL A 35 27.10 -3.69 3.58
CA VAL A 35 27.09 -2.31 4.03
C VAL A 35 28.40 -1.96 4.73
N GLU A 36 28.93 -2.81 5.61
CA GLU A 36 30.18 -2.51 6.32
C GLU A 36 31.40 -2.47 5.39
N ALA A 37 31.40 -3.27 4.33
CA ALA A 37 32.45 -3.28 3.32
C ALA A 37 32.48 -2.03 2.42
N LEU A 38 31.46 -1.15 2.47
CA LEU A 38 31.43 0.07 1.66
C LEU A 38 32.55 1.05 2.08
N PRO A 39 33.25 1.67 1.10
CA PRO A 39 34.47 2.43 1.36
C PRO A 39 34.27 3.68 2.21
N THR A 40 33.12 4.36 2.10
CA THR A 40 32.89 5.62 2.82
C THR A 40 31.82 5.49 3.90
N LYS A 41 32.01 6.22 5.01
CA LYS A 41 31.02 6.33 6.08
C LYS A 41 29.67 6.84 5.56
N ASP A 42 29.70 7.75 4.59
CA ASP A 42 28.50 8.34 4.01
C ASP A 42 27.67 7.33 3.22
N GLN A 43 28.32 6.42 2.49
CA GLN A 43 27.64 5.31 1.83
C GLN A 43 27.00 4.37 2.84
N ARG A 44 27.72 4.00 3.91
CA ARG A 44 27.14 3.17 4.99
C ARG A 44 25.93 3.82 5.63
N TYR A 45 26.04 5.11 5.94
CA TYR A 45 24.95 5.92 6.48
C TYR A 45 23.76 5.96 5.52
N PHE A 46 24.00 6.18 4.22
CA PHE A 46 22.96 6.21 3.19
C PHE A 46 22.16 4.91 3.15
N HIS A 47 22.84 3.76 3.08
CA HIS A 47 22.16 2.47 2.97
C HIS A 47 21.41 2.08 4.25
N ARG A 48 21.99 2.32 5.43
CA ARG A 48 21.32 2.08 6.72
C ARG A 48 20.08 2.93 6.93
N ASN A 49 20.08 4.16 6.42
CA ASN A 49 18.97 5.11 6.62
C ASN A 49 18.06 5.23 5.38
N LYS A 50 18.23 4.36 4.38
CA LYS A 50 17.47 4.41 3.11
C LYS A 50 15.96 4.48 3.36
N VAL A 51 15.42 3.53 4.14
CA VAL A 51 13.99 3.42 4.43
C VAL A 51 13.47 4.69 5.11
N LYS A 52 14.16 5.15 6.16
CA LYS A 52 13.81 6.38 6.89
C LYS A 52 13.78 7.60 5.97
N ARG A 53 14.78 7.75 5.11
CA ARG A 53 14.86 8.85 4.14
C ARG A 53 13.74 8.78 3.09
N THR A 54 13.39 7.59 2.63
CA THR A 54 12.27 7.39 1.71
C THR A 54 10.95 7.78 2.36
N TYR A 55 10.73 7.38 3.62
CA TYR A 55 9.59 7.81 4.44
C TYR A 55 9.55 9.33 4.60
N GLU A 56 10.63 9.97 5.05
CA GLU A 56 10.69 11.43 5.24
C GLU A 56 10.40 12.18 3.94
N SER A 57 11.00 11.74 2.82
CA SER A 57 10.72 12.28 1.50
C SER A 57 9.25 12.11 1.09
N ALA A 58 8.62 10.99 1.44
CA ALA A 58 7.21 10.76 1.13
C ALA A 58 6.27 11.64 1.96
N MET A 59 6.58 11.85 3.24
CA MET A 59 5.83 12.77 4.11
C MET A 59 5.89 14.21 3.58
N VAL A 60 7.08 14.66 3.16
CA VAL A 60 7.25 15.99 2.55
C VAL A 60 6.45 16.10 1.24
N ARG A 61 6.53 15.08 0.37
CA ARG A 61 5.80 15.06 -0.91
C ARG A 61 4.28 15.01 -0.73
N ALA A 62 3.80 14.34 0.32
CA ALA A 62 2.38 14.29 0.63
C ALA A 62 1.81 15.66 0.99
N GLY A 63 2.61 16.53 1.61
CA GLY A 63 2.23 17.91 1.93
C GLY A 63 0.90 17.95 2.68
N LYS A 64 -0.11 18.59 2.09
CA LYS A 64 -1.46 18.72 2.68
C LYS A 64 -2.21 17.40 2.82
N ALA A 65 -1.85 16.38 2.04
CA ALA A 65 -2.45 15.06 2.15
C ALA A 65 -2.00 14.32 3.41
N ALA A 66 -0.88 14.71 4.03
CA ALA A 66 -0.48 14.25 5.36
C ALA A 66 -1.16 15.15 6.41
N PRO A 67 -2.22 14.68 7.10
CA PRO A 67 -3.00 15.56 7.95
C PRO A 67 -2.24 15.98 9.20
N PRO A 68 -2.47 17.21 9.73
CA PRO A 68 -1.78 17.70 10.92
C PRO A 68 -2.14 16.93 12.19
N TRP A 69 -3.27 16.22 12.20
CA TRP A 69 -3.72 15.40 13.34
C TRP A 69 -3.03 14.03 13.42
N LEU A 70 -2.12 13.69 12.49
CA LEU A 70 -1.34 12.45 12.56
C LEU A 70 -0.51 12.40 13.85
N THR A 71 -0.80 11.40 14.67
CA THR A 71 -0.08 11.16 15.91
C THR A 71 1.32 10.62 15.65
N THR A 72 2.15 10.58 16.69
CA THR A 72 3.45 9.90 16.63
C THR A 72 3.29 8.42 16.32
N GLU A 73 2.21 7.79 16.78
CA GLU A 73 1.96 6.36 16.54
C GLU A 73 1.56 6.10 15.09
N ASP A 74 0.71 6.95 14.51
CA ASP A 74 0.37 6.85 13.08
C ASP A 74 1.63 7.00 12.21
N LYS A 75 2.52 7.92 12.55
CA LYS A 75 3.80 8.10 11.83
C LYS A 75 4.69 6.87 11.92
N LYS A 76 4.72 6.18 13.06
CA LYS A 76 5.43 4.90 13.20
C LYS A 76 4.79 3.81 12.37
N GLN A 77 3.46 3.73 12.32
CA GLN A 77 2.76 2.77 11.47
C GLN A 77 3.05 3.01 9.99
N ILE A 78 3.09 4.28 9.56
CA ILE A 78 3.51 4.63 8.19
C ILE A 78 4.96 4.14 7.96
N LEU A 79 5.89 4.43 8.87
CA LEU A 79 7.28 3.97 8.75
C LEU A 79 7.37 2.43 8.68
N ALA A 80 6.59 1.72 9.49
CA ALA A 80 6.54 0.26 9.47
C ALA A 80 6.08 -0.29 8.12
N ILE A 81 5.20 0.42 7.39
CA ILE A 81 4.81 0.03 6.02
C ILE A 81 5.99 0.19 5.04
N TYR A 82 6.83 1.24 5.18
CA TYR A 82 8.05 1.38 4.39
C TYR A 82 9.09 0.30 4.72
N GLU A 83 9.23 -0.06 6.00
CA GLU A 83 10.08 -1.17 6.43
C GLU A 83 9.59 -2.51 5.87
N ALA A 84 8.28 -2.75 5.88
CA ALA A 84 7.67 -3.93 5.28
C ALA A 84 7.90 -3.99 3.76
N ALA A 85 7.87 -2.86 3.05
CA ALA A 85 8.21 -2.81 1.62
C ALA A 85 9.67 -3.23 1.37
N GLU A 86 10.63 -2.73 2.16
CA GLU A 86 12.03 -3.13 2.02
C GLU A 86 12.23 -4.61 2.42
N ALA A 87 11.54 -5.08 3.46
CA ALA A 87 11.57 -6.49 3.85
C ALA A 87 11.02 -7.39 2.75
N MET A 88 9.93 -7.02 2.08
CA MET A 88 9.40 -7.76 0.92
C MET A 88 10.34 -7.72 -0.28
N HIS A 89 11.03 -6.60 -0.50
CA HIS A 89 12.08 -6.53 -1.51
C HIS A 89 13.23 -7.51 -1.20
N MET A 90 13.61 -7.60 0.06
CA MET A 90 14.60 -8.55 0.55
C MET A 90 14.10 -10.00 0.57
N ALA A 91 12.81 -10.25 0.74
CA ALA A 91 12.27 -11.60 0.68
C ALA A 91 12.21 -12.12 -0.76
N THR A 92 11.63 -11.31 -1.65
CA THR A 92 11.25 -11.73 -2.99
C THR A 92 12.32 -11.45 -4.05
N GLY A 93 13.28 -10.56 -3.76
CA GLY A 93 14.18 -10.00 -4.77
C GLY A 93 13.50 -9.02 -5.74
N ILE A 94 12.19 -8.83 -5.65
CA ILE A 94 11.42 -7.93 -6.52
C ILE A 94 11.39 -6.55 -5.88
N PRO A 95 11.66 -5.45 -6.62
CA PRO A 95 11.51 -4.09 -6.07
C PRO A 95 10.08 -3.81 -5.61
N HIS A 96 9.92 -3.42 -4.35
CA HIS A 96 8.64 -3.01 -3.75
C HIS A 96 8.64 -1.50 -3.47
N GLU A 97 7.47 -0.90 -3.51
CA GLU A 97 7.25 0.52 -3.20
C GLU A 97 5.98 0.66 -2.34
N VAL A 98 5.94 1.73 -1.54
CA VAL A 98 4.74 2.10 -0.79
C VAL A 98 3.82 2.91 -1.69
N ASP A 99 2.55 2.55 -1.62
CA ASP A 99 1.52 2.96 -2.52
C ASP A 99 0.25 3.35 -1.75
N HIS A 100 -0.52 4.30 -2.28
CA HIS A 100 -1.80 4.70 -1.73
C HIS A 100 -2.93 3.81 -2.27
N ILE A 101 -3.75 3.26 -1.38
CA ILE A 101 -4.94 2.47 -1.75
C ILE A 101 -5.92 3.39 -2.51
N VAL A 102 -6.27 4.52 -1.90
CA VAL A 102 -6.95 5.65 -2.54
C VAL A 102 -5.90 6.68 -2.91
N GLN A 103 -5.79 6.97 -4.20
CA GLN A 103 -4.77 7.86 -4.76
C GLN A 103 -4.83 9.26 -4.13
N LEU A 104 -3.68 9.89 -3.92
CA LEU A 104 -3.62 11.27 -3.44
C LEU A 104 -4.27 12.25 -4.42
N PHE A 105 -4.18 11.96 -5.71
CA PHE A 105 -4.75 12.76 -6.79
C PHE A 105 -5.30 11.83 -7.86
N GLY A 106 -6.59 11.52 -7.81
CA GLY A 106 -7.26 10.70 -8.83
C GLY A 106 -7.98 11.57 -9.85
N LYS A 107 -7.82 11.25 -11.14
CA LYS A 107 -8.46 11.96 -12.26
C LYS A 107 -9.55 11.12 -12.94
N ASN A 108 -10.61 11.78 -13.41
CA ASN A 108 -11.59 11.19 -14.34
C ASN A 108 -11.06 11.18 -15.78
N LYS A 109 -11.85 10.66 -16.73
CA LYS A 109 -11.52 10.58 -18.17
C LYS A 109 -11.23 11.95 -18.80
N ALA A 110 -11.87 13.01 -18.30
CA ALA A 110 -11.66 14.39 -18.73
C ALA A 110 -10.38 15.03 -18.13
N GLY A 111 -9.69 14.34 -17.22
CA GLY A 111 -8.46 14.82 -16.57
C GLY A 111 -8.71 15.70 -15.34
N GLU A 112 -9.96 15.85 -14.90
CA GLU A 112 -10.35 16.61 -13.73
C GLU A 112 -10.08 15.81 -12.45
N GLN A 113 -9.66 16.50 -11.40
CA GLN A 113 -9.45 15.85 -10.11
C GLN A 113 -10.79 15.51 -9.47
N VAL A 114 -11.03 14.22 -9.28
CA VAL A 114 -12.25 13.69 -8.65
C VAL A 114 -11.97 13.02 -7.32
N ILE A 115 -10.70 12.70 -7.02
CA ILE A 115 -10.28 12.10 -5.75
C ILE A 115 -9.10 12.83 -5.13
N SER A 116 -9.18 12.96 -3.80
CA SER A 116 -8.09 13.42 -2.94
C SER A 116 -7.91 12.47 -1.76
N GLY A 117 -7.04 11.48 -1.89
CA GLY A 117 -6.66 10.58 -0.81
C GLY A 117 -5.76 11.23 0.25
N LEU A 118 -5.57 10.54 1.38
CA LEU A 118 -4.73 10.98 2.49
C LEU A 118 -3.46 10.12 2.63
N HIS A 119 -2.38 10.69 3.14
CA HIS A 119 -1.16 9.97 3.49
C HIS A 119 -1.23 9.51 4.95
N VAL A 120 -1.98 8.43 5.18
CA VAL A 120 -2.32 7.87 6.50
C VAL A 120 -2.09 6.36 6.51
N PRO A 121 -1.82 5.71 7.65
CA PRO A 121 -1.45 4.30 7.70
C PRO A 121 -2.42 3.37 6.95
N TRP A 122 -3.72 3.55 7.19
CA TRP A 122 -4.77 2.73 6.59
C TRP A 122 -5.02 3.00 5.09
N ASN A 123 -4.42 4.06 4.53
CA ASN A 123 -4.46 4.32 3.10
C ASN A 123 -3.16 3.93 2.39
N LEU A 124 -2.20 3.33 3.08
CA LEU A 124 -0.92 2.91 2.51
C LEU A 124 -0.82 1.39 2.45
N ARG A 125 -0.16 0.90 1.41
CA ARG A 125 0.19 -0.51 1.24
C ARG A 125 1.54 -0.64 0.56
N ALA A 126 2.26 -1.70 0.84
CA ALA A 126 3.48 -2.03 0.13
C ALA A 126 3.15 -3.01 -1.02
N ILE A 127 3.54 -2.66 -2.24
CA ILE A 127 3.25 -3.45 -3.45
C ILE A 127 4.48 -3.55 -4.35
N PRO A 128 4.54 -4.54 -5.26
CA PRO A 128 5.58 -4.58 -6.28
C PRO A 128 5.58 -3.30 -7.12
N LYS A 129 6.77 -2.75 -7.36
CA LYS A 129 6.98 -1.53 -8.15
C LYS A 129 6.38 -1.61 -9.56
N SER A 130 6.42 -2.79 -10.16
CA SER A 130 5.81 -3.04 -11.47
C SER A 130 4.29 -2.87 -11.46
N LEU A 131 3.63 -3.28 -10.37
CA LEU A 131 2.19 -3.10 -10.19
C LEU A 131 1.85 -1.64 -9.92
N ASN A 132 2.63 -0.98 -9.06
CA ASN A 132 2.46 0.45 -8.75
C ASN A 132 2.47 1.32 -10.02
N ARG A 133 3.48 1.09 -10.88
CA ARG A 133 3.66 1.85 -12.13
C ARG A 133 2.56 1.62 -13.18
N LYS A 134 1.91 0.45 -13.17
CA LYS A 134 0.83 0.14 -14.11
C LYS A 134 -0.48 0.83 -13.79
N ARG A 135 -0.71 1.21 -12.53
CA ARG A 135 -2.02 1.69 -12.08
C ARG A 135 -2.36 3.08 -12.62
N GLY A 136 -1.36 3.96 -12.80
CA GLY A 136 -1.58 5.34 -13.25
C GLY A 136 -2.46 6.17 -12.30
N ASP A 137 -2.85 7.36 -12.76
CA ASP A 137 -3.58 8.37 -11.96
C ASP A 137 -5.11 8.31 -12.14
N TRP A 138 -5.58 7.36 -12.96
CA TRP A 138 -6.99 7.29 -13.35
C TRP A 138 -7.80 6.61 -12.28
N PHE A 139 -8.91 7.24 -11.90
CA PHE A 139 -9.92 6.61 -11.08
C PHE A 139 -11.12 6.24 -11.94
N PHE A 140 -11.53 4.98 -11.88
CA PHE A 140 -12.71 4.52 -12.58
C PHE A 140 -13.95 4.98 -11.81
N ILE A 141 -14.53 6.11 -12.22
CA ILE A 141 -15.93 6.40 -11.89
C ILE A 141 -16.73 5.41 -12.73
N GLY A 142 -17.41 4.47 -12.09
CA GLY A 142 -18.31 3.55 -12.79
C GLY A 142 -19.34 4.35 -13.58
N ASP A 143 -19.27 4.26 -14.90
CA ASP A 143 -20.29 4.56 -15.92
C ASP A 143 -21.42 5.55 -15.58
N LEU A 144 -21.10 6.73 -15.02
CA LEU A 144 -22.01 7.88 -15.06
C LEU A 144 -21.92 8.64 -16.39
N GLU A 145 -20.85 8.41 -17.18
CA GLU A 145 -20.56 9.17 -18.40
C GLU A 145 -21.19 8.59 -19.69
N ASN A 146 -22.00 7.52 -19.60
CA ASN A 146 -22.72 6.97 -20.76
C ASN A 146 -24.23 7.27 -20.76
N CYS A 147 -24.74 8.14 -19.88
CA CYS A 147 -26.15 8.55 -19.87
C CYS A 147 -26.41 9.87 -20.61
N GLU A 148 -25.61 10.20 -21.63
CA GLU A 148 -25.91 11.30 -22.55
C GLU A 148 -25.58 10.86 -23.97
N THR A 149 -26.45 10.05 -24.57
CA THR A 149 -26.66 9.88 -26.03
C THR A 149 -27.57 8.69 -26.39
N ALA A 150 -28.09 7.93 -25.43
CA ALA A 150 -29.22 7.04 -25.71
C ALA A 150 -30.51 7.85 -25.55
N GLY A 151 -31.04 8.36 -26.66
CA GLY A 151 -32.40 8.83 -26.72
C GLY A 151 -33.36 7.67 -26.40
N ASP A 152 -33.72 7.53 -25.14
CA ASP A 152 -34.90 6.77 -24.74
C ASP A 152 -35.48 7.39 -23.47
N ALA A 153 -36.53 8.18 -23.68
CA ALA A 153 -37.41 8.68 -22.64
C ALA A 153 -38.20 7.52 -22.05
N SER A 154 -37.64 6.77 -21.09
CA SER A 154 -38.44 5.79 -20.33
C SER A 154 -37.97 5.42 -18.92
N LEU A 155 -36.92 6.03 -18.35
CA LEU A 155 -36.47 5.69 -16.98
C LEU A 155 -36.22 6.92 -16.09
N ALA A 156 -37.07 7.94 -16.21
CA ALA A 156 -37.24 8.94 -15.16
C ALA A 156 -38.20 8.40 -14.08
N SER A 157 -37.71 7.50 -13.21
CA SER A 157 -38.44 7.07 -12.00
C SER A 157 -37.52 6.25 -11.07
N PHE A 158 -36.54 6.88 -10.43
CA PHE A 158 -36.14 6.47 -9.08
C PHE A 158 -35.47 7.66 -8.38
N ILE A 159 -36.30 8.65 -8.08
CA ILE A 159 -35.98 9.71 -7.14
C ILE A 159 -36.08 9.09 -5.73
N ILE A 160 -34.95 9.05 -5.04
CA ILE A 160 -34.75 9.21 -3.59
C ILE A 160 -35.79 8.51 -2.69
N HIS A 161 -35.41 7.40 -2.07
CA HIS A 161 -35.96 7.03 -0.76
C HIS A 161 -34.81 6.99 0.25
N ASP A 162 -34.78 8.03 1.08
CA ASP A 162 -34.16 8.00 2.41
C ASP A 162 -34.93 6.97 3.24
N ASP A 163 -34.37 5.77 3.41
CA ASP A 163 -34.82 4.81 4.42
C ASP A 163 -33.63 4.48 5.33
N TYR A 164 -33.26 5.44 6.19
CA TYR A 164 -32.58 5.15 7.45
C TYR A 164 -33.59 5.29 8.59
N ASP A 165 -34.61 4.44 8.58
CA ASP A 165 -35.47 4.21 9.74
C ASP A 165 -35.00 2.94 10.48
N GLU A 166 -34.60 3.17 11.74
CA GLU A 166 -34.64 2.23 12.88
C GLU A 166 -33.69 1.01 12.87
N ILE A 167 -32.49 1.21 13.43
CA ILE A 167 -31.75 0.13 14.11
C ILE A 167 -32.35 0.00 15.53
N PRO A 168 -32.99 -1.13 15.90
CA PRO A 168 -33.44 -1.33 17.27
C PRO A 168 -32.24 -1.60 18.19
N PHE A 169 -32.35 -1.04 19.40
CA PHE A 169 -31.39 -1.07 20.51
C PHE A 169 -30.81 -2.45 20.87
#